data_AF-A0A0C2DKV9-F1
#
_entry.id   AF-A0A0C2DKV9-F1
#
_cell.length_a   1.000
_cell.length_b   1.000
_cell.length_c   1.000
_cell.angle_alpha   90.00
_cell.angle_beta   90.00
_cell.angle_gamma   90.00
#
_symmetry.space_group_name_H-M   'P 1'
#
loop_
_entity.id
_entity.type
_entity.pdbx_description
1 polymer ?
#
loop_
_entity_poly.entity_id
_entity_poly.type
_entity_poly.pdbx_seq_one_letter_code
_entity_poly.pdbx_strand_id
1 'polypeptide(L)' 'MSTITVRMNESERQAFEAYAKLHGVPLSTIMKQTLEERMEEEFDLEVIEAYETDVQNDDVTVYGHDEVKRMLGL' A
#
# COMPACT_ATOMS: atom_id res chain seq x y z
N MET A 1 -12.30 -7.07 -20.69
CA MET A 1 -12.68 -6.39 -19.44
C MET A 1 -13.22 -7.44 -18.49
N SER A 2 -12.74 -7.47 -17.26
CA SER A 2 -13.25 -8.36 -16.22
C SER A 2 -14.23 -7.58 -15.35
N THR A 3 -15.33 -8.19 -14.94
CA THR A 3 -16.36 -7.57 -14.11
C THR A 3 -16.33 -8.20 -12.72
N ILE A 4 -16.35 -7.37 -11.69
CA ILE A 4 -16.50 -7.80 -10.30
C ILE A 4 -17.90 -7.40 -9.83
N THR A 5 -18.66 -8.36 -9.32
CA THR A 5 -19.97 -8.11 -8.73
C THR A 5 -19.88 -8.33 -7.22
N VAL A 6 -20.11 -7.28 -6.45
CA VAL A 6 -20.13 -7.33 -4.98
C VAL A 6 -21.57 -7.19 -4.51
N ARG A 7 -22.05 -8.12 -3.70
CA ARG A 7 -23.37 -8.02 -3.07
C ARG A 7 -23.28 -7.05 -1.89
N MET A 8 -24.24 -6.15 -1.80
CA MET A 8 -24.31 -5.14 -0.74
C MET A 8 -25.72 -5.10 -0.16
N ASN A 9 -25.82 -4.77 1.12
CA ASN A 9 -27.09 -4.37 1.73
C ASN A 9 -27.38 -2.89 1.44
N GLU A 10 -28.60 -2.45 1.77
CA GLU A 10 -29.05 -1.09 1.44
C GLU A 10 -28.23 -0.01 2.16
N SER A 11 -27.85 -0.25 3.42
CA SER A 11 -27.06 0.70 4.22
C SER A 11 -25.64 0.86 3.66
N GLU A 12 -24.97 -0.25 3.32
CA GLU A 12 -23.65 -0.24 2.68
C GLU A 12 -23.70 0.53 1.36
N ARG A 13 -24.72 0.25 0.53
CA ARG A 13 -24.89 0.91 -0.76
C ARG A 13 -25.02 2.41 -0.60
N GLN A 14 -25.89 2.86 0.31
CA GLN A 14 -26.08 4.29 0.58
C GLN A 14 -24.79 4.96 1.08
N ALA A 15 -24.08 4.34 2.01
CA ALA A 15 -22.84 4.89 2.57
C ALA A 15 -21.74 5.02 1.51
N PHE A 16 -21.52 3.97 0.72
CA PHE A 16 -20.42 3.93 -0.25
C PHE A 16 -20.70 4.83 -1.46
N GLU A 17 -21.96 4.90 -1.92
CA GLU A 17 -22.36 5.86 -2.95
C GLU A 17 -22.24 7.31 -2.47
N ALA A 18 -22.60 7.61 -1.22
CA ALA A 18 -22.45 8.94 -0.65
C ALA A 18 -20.98 9.35 -0.54
N TYR A 19 -20.11 8.42 -0.12
CA TYR A 19 -18.66 8.62 -0.09
C TYR A 19 -18.11 8.90 -1.49
N ALA A 20 -18.45 8.07 -2.48
CA ALA A 20 -18.05 8.28 -3.88
C ALA A 20 -18.50 9.65 -4.42
N LYS A 21 -19.73 10.06 -4.12
CA LYS A 21 -20.26 11.39 -4.49
C LYS A 21 -19.49 12.53 -3.81
N LEU A 22 -19.14 12.40 -2.54
CA LEU A 22 -18.36 13.39 -1.81
C LEU A 22 -16.99 13.61 -2.45
N HIS A 23 -16.35 12.53 -2.89
CA HIS A 23 -15.04 12.57 -3.54
C HIS A 23 -15.10 12.84 -5.06
N GLY A 24 -16.30 12.96 -5.64
CA GLY A 24 -16.49 13.28 -7.05
C GLY A 24 -15.98 12.21 -8.03
N VAL A 25 -15.83 10.96 -7.57
CA VAL A 25 -15.30 9.85 -8.37
C VAL A 25 -16.24 8.64 -8.34
N PRO A 26 -16.19 7.74 -9.34
CA PRO A 26 -16.96 6.50 -9.31
C PRO A 26 -16.57 5.60 -8.12
N LEU A 27 -17.54 4.90 -7.53
CA LEU A 27 -17.30 3.95 -6.44
C LEU A 27 -16.29 2.86 -6.84
N SER A 28 -16.31 2.42 -8.09
CA SER A 28 -15.34 1.44 -8.61
C SER A 28 -13.91 1.97 -8.64
N THR A 29 -13.70 3.28 -8.74
CA THR A 29 -12.37 3.88 -8.64
C THR A 29 -11.86 3.80 -7.21
N ILE A 30 -12.67 4.20 -6.25
CA ILE A 30 -12.34 4.11 -4.82
C ILE A 30 -12.06 2.67 -4.42
N MET A 31 -12.92 1.73 -4.82
CA MET A 31 -12.72 0.30 -4.53
C MET A 31 -11.39 -0.25 -5.05
N LYS A 32 -10.94 0.20 -6.23
CA LYS A 32 -9.63 -0.21 -6.77
C LYS A 32 -8.48 0.42 -5.99
N GLN A 33 -8.57 1.72 -5.71
CA GLN A 33 -7.55 2.45 -4.96
C GLN A 33 -7.38 1.86 -3.56
N THR A 34 -8.47 1.63 -2.85
CA THR A 34 -8.43 1.02 -1.52
C THR A 34 -7.86 -0.40 -1.54
N LEU A 35 -8.10 -1.17 -2.61
CA LEU A 35 -7.49 -2.48 -2.76
C LEU A 35 -5.98 -2.38 -3.01
N GLU A 36 -5.56 -1.46 -3.89
CA GLU A 36 -4.14 -1.17 -4.16
C GLU A 36 -3.42 -0.70 -2.89
N GLU A 37 -3.98 0.27 -2.16
CA GLU A 37 -3.46 0.78 -0.88
C GLU A 37 -3.29 -0.35 0.14
N ARG A 38 -4.28 -1.24 0.27
CA ARG A 38 -4.19 -2.38 1.20
C ARG A 38 -3.11 -3.38 0.79
N MET A 39 -2.92 -3.60 -0.51
CA MET A 39 -1.86 -4.48 -1.02
C MET A 39 -0.48 -3.87 -0.77
N GLU A 40 -0.34 -2.55 -0.95
CA GLU A 40 0.89 -1.81 -0.65
C GLU A 40 1.21 -1.87 0.85
N GLU A 41 0.24 -1.61 1.73
CA GLU A 41 0.41 -1.71 3.18
C GLU A 41 0.85 -3.11 3.63
N GLU A 42 0.24 -4.17 3.09
CA GLU A 42 0.63 -5.55 3.41
C GLU A 42 2.07 -5.85 2.98
N PHE A 43 2.46 -5.42 1.78
CA PHE A 43 3.82 -5.61 1.29
C PHE A 43 4.85 -4.80 2.07
N ASP A 44 4.58 -3.53 2.34
CA ASP A 44 5.47 -2.65 3.08
C ASP A 44 5.69 -3.17 4.51
N LEU A 45 4.64 -3.67 5.17
CA LEU A 45 4.75 -4.29 6.49
C LEU A 45 5.65 -5.53 6.46
N GLU A 46 5.49 -6.40 5.47
CA GLU A 46 6.33 -7.60 5.33
C GLU A 46 7.82 -7.23 5.12
N VAL A 47 8.10 -6.23 4.28
CA VAL A 47 9.47 -5.75 4.03
C VAL A 47 10.08 -5.15 5.30
N ILE A 48 9.30 -4.36 6.06
CA ILE A 48 9.76 -3.77 7.32
C ILE A 48 10.05 -4.88 8.34
N GLU A 49 9.16 -5.87 8.49
CA GLU A 49 9.35 -6.97 9.44
C GLU A 49 10.60 -7.80 9.11
N ALA A 50 10.85 -8.06 7.83
CA ALA A 50 12.06 -8.73 7.37
C ALA A 50 13.31 -7.92 7.73
N TYR A 51 13.33 -6.62 7.42
CA TYR A 51 14.44 -5.74 7.77
C TYR A 51 14.67 -5.66 9.28
N GLU A 52 13.62 -5.53 10.09
CA GLU A 52 13.74 -5.50 11.55
C GLU A 52 14.30 -6.81 12.12
N THR A 53 13.94 -7.95 11.51
CA THR A 53 14.49 -9.26 11.86
C THR A 53 15.99 -9.33 11.55
N ASP A 54 16.40 -8.87 10.38
CA ASP A 54 17.82 -8.82 9.99
C ASP A 54 18.62 -7.91 10.92
N VAL A 55 18.06 -6.76 11.31
CA VAL A 55 18.65 -5.85 12.32
C VAL A 55 18.85 -6.57 13.66
N GLN A 56 17.84 -7.31 14.14
CA GLN A 56 17.94 -8.04 15.40
C GLN A 56 19.00 -9.16 15.37
N ASN A 57 19.21 -9.76 14.20
CA ASN A 57 20.20 -10.81 13.98
C ASN A 57 21.60 -10.28 13.67
N ASP A 58 21.81 -8.96 13.67
CA ASP A 58 23.06 -8.30 13.24
C ASP A 58 23.45 -8.65 11.78
N ASP A 59 22.45 -8.96 10.93
CA ASP A 59 22.59 -9.35 9.52
C ASP A 59 22.28 -8.18 8.56
N VAL A 60 22.59 -6.96 8.99
CA VAL A 60 22.42 -5.74 8.20
C VAL A 60 23.74 -5.03 7.99
N THR A 61 24.01 -4.64 6.75
CA THR A 61 25.16 -3.80 6.42
C THR A 61 24.71 -2.36 6.26
N VAL A 62 25.27 -1.46 7.07
CA VAL A 62 24.98 -0.03 7.03
C VAL A 62 26.18 0.72 6.47
N TYR A 63 25.94 1.52 5.43
CA TYR A 63 26.97 2.34 4.79
C TYR A 63 26.82 3.81 5.16
N GLY A 64 27.94 4.50 5.36
CA GLY A 64 27.95 5.94 5.59
C GLY A 64 27.66 6.73 4.31
N HIS A 65 27.19 7.98 4.44
CA HIS A 65 26.90 8.85 3.28
C HIS A 65 28.07 8.98 2.29
N ASP A 66 29.29 9.25 2.80
CA ASP A 66 30.48 9.37 1.96
C ASP A 66 30.89 8.05 1.31
N GLU A 67 30.58 6.93 1.94
CA GLU A 67 30.84 5.60 1.42
C GLU A 67 29.90 5.28 0.25
N VAL A 68 28.60 5.54 0.42
CA VAL A 68 27.60 5.38 -0.63
C VAL A 68 27.93 6.27 -1.83
N LYS A 69 28.35 7.52 -1.61
CA LYS A 69 28.81 8.40 -2.70
C LYS A 69 29.96 7.79 -3.50
N ARG A 70 30.97 7.24 -2.81
CA ARG A 70 32.09 6.55 -3.48
C ARG A 70 31.63 5.33 -4.25
N MET A 71 30.70 4.53 -3.72
CA MET A 71 30.13 3.36 -4.40
C MET A 71 29.37 3.75 -5.68
N LEU A 72 28.68 4.90 -5.66
CA LEU A 72 27.91 5.42 -6.79
C LEU A 72 28.71 6.31 -7.75
N GLY A 73 29.98 6.60 -7.45
CA GLY A 73 30.83 7.46 -8.28
C GLY A 73 30.47 8.95 -8.26
N LEU A 74 29.91 9.44 -7.14
CA LEU A 74 29.47 10.82 -6.92
C LEU A 74 30.44 11.64 -6.05
#